data_AF-A0A1H3QV53-F1
#
_entry.id   AF-A0A1H3QV53-F1
#
_cell.length_a   1.000
_cell.length_b   1.000
_cell.length_c   1.000
_cell.angle_alpha   90.00
_cell.angle_beta   90.00
_cell.angle_gamma   90.00
#
_symmetry.space_group_name_H-M   'P 1'
#
loop_
_entity.id
_entity.type
_entity.pdbx_description
1 polymer ?
#
loop_
_entity_poly.entity_id
_entity_poly.type
_entity_poly.pdbx_seq_one_letter_code
_entity_poly.pdbx_strand_id
1 'polypeptide(L)' 'MAHRMTITLDDETFAFLNRVASNNRSAYINQLLQQARQECLKMALLQANQEEAADTHYQEVLPAWDSTLADGLAHD' A
#
# COMPACT_ATOMS: atom_id res chain seq x y z
N MET A 1 2.64 2.92 19.48
CA MET A 1 3.69 2.16 20.21
C MET A 1 4.92 2.08 19.32
N ALA A 2 6.13 2.19 19.88
CA ALA A 2 7.38 2.09 19.12
C ALA A 2 8.19 0.88 19.59
N HIS A 3 8.70 0.09 18.65
CA HIS A 3 9.53 -1.08 18.91
C HIS A 3 10.99 -0.78 18.53
N ARG A 4 11.94 -1.31 19.30
CA ARG A 4 13.39 -1.17 19.04
C ARG A 4 13.93 -2.49 18.53
N MET A 5 14.76 -2.42 17.50
CA MET A 5 15.45 -3.58 16.94
C MET A 5 16.85 -3.19 16.47
N THR A 6 17.78 -4.15 16.47
CA THR A 6 19.11 -4.00 15.90
C THR A 6 19.13 -4.72 14.55
N ILE A 7 19.64 -4.04 13.51
CA ILE A 7 19.80 -4.61 12.17
C ILE A 7 21.24 -4.41 11.73
N THR A 8 21.76 -5.36 10.95
CA THR A 8 23.07 -5.24 10.31
C THR A 8 22.86 -4.70 8.90
N LEU A 9 23.64 -3.68 8.54
CA LEU A 9 23.66 -3.10 7.19
C LEU A 9 25.08 -3.26 6.65
N ASP A 10 25.22 -3.47 5.35
CA ASP A 10 26.51 -3.34 4.69
C ASP A 10 27.01 -1.88 4.70
N ASP A 11 28.29 -1.70 4.44
CA ASP A 11 28.95 -0.40 4.55
C ASP A 11 28.35 0.65 3.59
N GLU A 12 27.94 0.24 2.38
CA GLU A 12 27.37 1.14 1.38
C GLU A 12 25.97 1.59 1.80
N THR A 13 25.13 0.66 2.26
CA THR A 13 23.79 0.95 2.78
C THR A 13 23.85 1.82 4.04
N PHE A 14 24.81 1.57 4.93
CA PHE A 14 25.02 2.40 6.12
C PHE A 14 25.47 3.82 5.76
N ALA A 15 26.41 3.96 4.83
CA ALA A 15 26.86 5.27 4.32
C ALA A 15 25.72 6.03 3.64
N PHE A 16 24.92 5.36 2.82
CA PHE A 16 23.73 5.93 2.19
C PHE A 16 22.72 6.41 3.25
N LEU A 17 22.37 5.56 4.22
CA LEU A 17 21.44 5.90 5.30
C LEU A 17 21.91 7.14 6.06
N ASN A 18 23.21 7.25 6.38
CA ASN A 18 23.77 8.42 7.05
C ASN A 18 23.65 9.69 6.22
N ARG A 19 23.79 9.60 4.90
CA ARG A 19 23.64 10.75 4.00
C ARG A 19 22.20 11.23 3.91
N VAL A 20 21.23 10.32 3.85
CA VAL A 20 19.82 10.66 3.60
C VAL A 20 19.01 10.91 4.87
N ALA A 21 19.34 10.22 5.96
CA ALA A 21 18.51 10.24 7.18
C ALA A 21 18.79 11.43 8.12
N SER A 22 19.65 12.38 7.73
CA SER A 22 20.02 13.55 8.54
C SER A 22 20.28 13.14 10.01
N ASN A 23 19.57 13.75 10.98
CA ASN A 23 19.70 13.45 12.41
C ASN A 23 18.83 12.29 12.92
N ASN A 24 17.96 11.66 12.11
CA ASN A 24 17.03 10.64 12.58
C ASN A 24 16.86 9.45 11.62
N ARG A 25 17.77 8.48 11.77
CA ARG A 25 17.77 7.20 11.05
C ARG A 25 16.48 6.40 11.23
N SER A 26 15.96 6.35 12.46
CA SER A 26 14.76 5.58 12.76
C SER A 26 13.52 6.18 12.08
N ALA A 27 13.39 7.50 12.03
CA ALA A 27 12.29 8.15 11.33
C ALA A 27 12.34 7.88 9.83
N TYR A 28 13.53 8.00 9.22
CA TYR A 28 13.72 7.71 7.80
C TYR A 28 13.38 6.26 7.45
N ILE A 29 13.90 5.29 8.22
CA ILE A 29 13.60 3.86 8.01
C ILE A 29 12.11 3.58 8.17
N ASN A 30 11.46 4.17 9.18
CA ASN A 30 10.01 3.99 9.36
C ASN A 30 9.21 4.54 8.18
N GLN A 31 9.57 5.70 7.64
CA GLN A 31 8.92 6.26 6.46
C GLN A 31 9.13 5.36 5.22
N LEU A 32 10.36 4.87 5.02
CA LEU A 32 10.67 3.95 3.92
C LEU A 32 9.84 2.65 4.02
N LEU A 33 9.70 2.09 5.22
CA LEU A 33 8.90 0.89 5.45
C LEU A 33 7.39 1.15 5.24
N GLN A 34 6.90 2.33 5.60
CA GLN A 34 5.51 2.72 5.32
C GLN A 34 5.25 2.84 3.82
N GLN A 35 6.19 3.42 3.06
CA GLN A 35 6.12 3.52 1.61
C GLN A 35 6.13 2.12 0.97
N ALA A 36 7.09 1.27 1.34
CA ALA A 36 7.16 -0.10 0.85
C ALA A 36 5.87 -0.89 1.14
N ARG A 37 5.32 -0.75 2.36
CA ARG A 37 4.03 -1.36 2.71
C ARG A 37 2.89 -0.87 1.82
N GLN A 38 2.85 0.43 1.52
CA GLN A 38 1.83 1.00 0.64
C GLN A 38 1.98 0.50 -0.80
N GLU A 39 3.21 0.34 -1.29
CA GLU A 39 3.49 -0.24 -2.60
C GLU A 39 3.04 -1.71 -2.69
N CYS A 40 3.37 -2.53 -1.69
CA CYS A 40 2.87 -3.90 -1.62
C CYS A 40 1.34 -3.97 -1.65
N LEU A 41 0.66 -3.07 -0.91
CA LEU A 41 -0.79 -3.00 -0.92
C LEU A 41 -1.34 -2.61 -2.31
N LYS A 42 -0.74 -1.62 -2.99
CA LYS A 42 -1.14 -1.23 -4.34
C LYS A 42 -0.99 -2.38 -5.34
N MET A 43 0.10 -3.13 -5.26
CA MET A 43 0.30 -4.30 -6.12
C MET A 43 -0.74 -5.39 -5.85
N ALA A 44 -1.05 -5.66 -4.59
CA ALA A 44 -2.07 -6.64 -4.22
C ALA A 44 -3.47 -6.21 -4.71
N LEU A 45 -3.83 -4.92 -4.58
CA LEU A 45 -5.08 -4.38 -5.10
C LEU A 45 -5.16 -4.48 -6.62
N LEU A 46 -4.06 -4.14 -7.32
CA LEU A 46 -4.01 -4.26 -8.78
C LEU A 46 -4.23 -5.72 -9.22
N GLN A 47 -3.57 -6.66 -8.54
CA GLN A 47 -3.71 -8.08 -8.81
C GLN A 47 -5.15 -8.56 -8.58
N ALA A 48 -5.75 -8.21 -7.43
CA ALA A 48 -7.14 -8.56 -7.13
C ALA A 48 -8.12 -7.99 -8.17
N ASN A 49 -7.94 -6.72 -8.58
CA ASN A 49 -8.76 -6.12 -9.62
C ASN A 49 -8.61 -6.83 -10.97
N GLN A 50 -7.40 -7.30 -11.31
CA GLN A 50 -7.17 -8.06 -12.55
C GLN A 50 -7.83 -9.44 -12.51
N GLU A 51 -7.79 -10.12 -11.36
CA GLU A 51 -8.47 -11.39 -11.13
C GLU A 51 -9.99 -11.23 -11.24
N GLU A 52 -10.56 -10.23 -10.58
CA GLU A 52 -11.98 -9.89 -10.66
C GLU A 52 -12.42 -9.50 -12.08
N ALA A 53 -11.58 -8.77 -12.82
CA ALA A 53 -11.86 -8.41 -14.21
C ALA A 53 -11.86 -9.62 -15.16
N ALA A 54 -11.08 -10.66 -14.85
CA ALA A 54 -11.02 -11.89 -15.62
C ALA A 54 -12.10 -12.91 -15.22
N ASP A 55 -12.74 -12.73 -14.06
CA ASP A 55 -13.82 -13.61 -13.59
C ASP A 55 -15.16 -13.19 -14.20
N THR A 56 -15.57 -13.90 -15.26
CA THR A 56 -16.85 -13.68 -15.94
C THR A 56 -18.05 -13.75 -15.00
N HIS A 57 -18.06 -14.67 -14.04
CA HIS A 57 -19.18 -14.82 -13.12
C HIS A 57 -19.28 -13.62 -12.17
N TYR A 58 -18.13 -13.14 -11.68
CA TYR A 58 -18.08 -11.90 -10.91
C TYR A 58 -18.54 -10.68 -11.74
N GLN A 59 -18.11 -10.58 -13.00
CA GLN A 59 -18.54 -9.49 -13.90
C GLN A 59 -20.05 -9.51 -14.18
N GLU A 60 -20.68 -10.69 -14.27
CA GLU A 60 -22.12 -10.83 -14.51
C GLU A 60 -22.99 -10.30 -13.35
N VAL A 61 -22.48 -10.31 -12.11
CA VAL A 61 -23.22 -9.76 -10.96
C VAL A 61 -23.04 -8.25 -10.79
N LEU A 62 -21.95 -7.63 -11.27
CA LEU A 62 -21.69 -6.19 -11.09
C LEU A 62 -22.83 -5.28 -11.57
N PRO A 63 -23.50 -5.51 -12.73
CA PRO A 63 -24.64 -4.68 -13.16
C PRO A 63 -25.83 -4.69 -12.18
N ALA A 64 -26.02 -5.78 -11.43
CA ALA A 64 -27.05 -5.82 -10.40
C ALA A 64 -26.69 -4.92 -9.22
N TRP A 65 -25.39 -4.83 -8.87
CA TRP A 65 -24.88 -3.95 -7.82
C TRP A 65 -24.88 -2.48 -8.24
N ASP A 66 -24.74 -2.15 -9.53
CA ASP A 66 -24.80 -0.77 -10.03
C ASP A 66 -26.12 -0.06 -9.65
N SER A 67 -27.22 -0.80 -9.53
CA SER A 67 -28.51 -0.24 -9.10
C SER A 67 -28.46 0.38 -7.69
N THR A 68 -27.54 -0.06 -6.84
CA THR A 68 -27.36 0.43 -5.46
C THR A 68 -26.41 1.62 -5.36
N LEU A 69 -25.78 2.05 -6.45
CA LEU A 69 -24.77 3.12 -6.46
C LEU A 69 -25.30 4.45 -5.91
N ALA A 70 -26.59 4.74 -6.13
CA ALA A 70 -27.24 5.98 -5.73
C ALA A 70 -27.99 5.87 -4.39
N ASP A 71 -28.00 4.71 -3.74
CA ASP A 71 -28.74 4.50 -2.50
C ASP A 71 -28.23 5.44 -1.41
N GLY A 72 -29.14 6.27 -0.87
CA GLY A 72 -28.83 7.24 0.19
C GLY A 72 -28.16 8.54 -0.27
N LEU A 73 -27.93 8.74 -1.59
CA LEU A 73 -27.58 10.04 -2.14
C LEU A 73 -28.86 10.88 -2.30
N ALA A 74 -28.85 12.12 -1.81
CA ALA A 74 -29.92 13.07 -2.08
C ALA A 74 -29.89 13.41 -3.58
N HIS A 75 -31.01 13.20 -4.27
CA HIS A 75 -31.22 13.78 -5.59
C HIS A 75 -31.57 15.26 -5.40
N ASP A 76 -30.65 16.15 -5.77
CA ASP A 76 -30.95 17.56 -6.02
C ASP A 76 -31.78 17.70 -7.32
#